data_AF-A0AA39J1M7-F1
#
_entry.id   AF-A0AA39J1M7-F1
#
_cell.length_a   1.000
_cell.length_b   1.000
_cell.length_c   1.000
_cell.angle_alpha   90.00
_cell.angle_beta   90.00
_cell.angle_gamma   90.00
#
_symmetry.space_group_name_H-M   'P 1'
#
loop_
_entity.id
_entity.type
_entity.pdbx_description
1 polymer ?
#
loop_
_entity_poly.entity_id
_entity_poly.type
_entity_poly.pdbx_seq_one_letter_code
_entity_poly.pdbx_strand_id
1 'polypeptide(L)'
;MPPRAKPAAPSGTPSLRKQKTDQYQHAIPRFILRRFQTGPRKKKAERRKEYRRTGVDPEYVLYYDLASGSLDVRPIGDVYGVMNLYRDASNPSNVNELEEKLSNLEGDASEVIRKLHDSDLASGKSTLKRLDVERLRKFLFVMHYRNLGGSYFDPDHPDGGSTVRQWVERYKTKHPSCQTHTDVWLSVLRYYLDTPHTQIVDDATAIYKEHGMAKVHLQMLTDTVDPNMEHYPALAYQAQAGMSFLCIWEAHDTSEFILSNSSFGLWEGLAPSGDHIHRVFVVSPRIAVVLRSNLLPMFEKMGPVNSDLIQIPQERPISKLVNGEAGFRVPEGSDPTSGVNLNLLRSPNDLFTFTITKLSLAQTDVLNAVVLKNVHQDGAITFLGKERMFRTIRSFCHDHMNKHDRPKFLSLMRHLSVIPMGQATQPNDPVDAGLYAALMNILLNEKRFPSHYDRALSVLRLVKDISLRISCPFMMEHTFNLSTVIQKCQTHFGGDVTYAVGFSLSLEPSLSEEDSSWVFRELDQFVSDKLGVRLAYDTSDVLGQVGKEVVLVAFLDWIVDESAHVLDEIPAVVFGGVRVQKL
;
A
#
# COMPACT_ATOMS: atom_id res chain seq x y z
N MET A 1 30.96 24.09 75.68
CA MET A 1 32.07 23.97 74.70
C MET A 1 31.54 24.39 73.33
N PRO A 2 32.23 25.28 72.61
CA PRO A 2 31.78 25.90 71.36
C PRO A 2 32.08 25.04 70.11
N PRO A 3 31.51 25.37 68.93
CA PRO A 3 31.32 24.44 67.83
C PRO A 3 32.55 24.33 66.92
N ARG A 4 32.82 23.13 66.42
CA ARG A 4 33.90 22.84 65.47
C ARG A 4 33.34 22.75 64.04
N ALA A 5 34.04 23.44 63.14
CA ALA A 5 33.65 23.81 61.78
C ALA A 5 33.31 22.64 60.82
N LYS A 6 32.44 22.95 59.85
CA LYS A 6 32.12 22.12 58.67
C LYS A 6 33.33 21.95 57.75
N PRO A 7 33.61 20.75 57.23
CA PRO A 7 34.43 20.57 56.02
C PRO A 7 33.57 20.68 54.76
N ALA A 8 34.19 21.23 53.72
CA ALA A 8 33.63 21.57 52.42
C ALA A 8 33.17 20.36 51.59
N ALA A 9 32.23 20.63 50.69
CA ALA A 9 31.68 19.68 49.72
C ALA A 9 32.76 19.16 48.75
N PRO A 10 32.78 17.85 48.43
CA PRO A 10 33.51 17.37 47.27
C PRO A 10 32.74 17.77 46.02
N SER A 11 33.43 18.50 45.14
CA SER A 11 33.05 18.81 43.77
C SER A 11 32.51 17.58 43.05
N GLY A 12 31.22 17.59 42.73
CA GLY A 12 30.59 16.59 41.90
C GLY A 12 31.23 16.59 40.51
N THR A 13 31.91 15.50 40.18
CA THR A 13 32.25 15.12 38.83
C THR A 13 30.96 15.13 37.99
N PRO A 14 30.92 15.78 36.81
CA PRO A 14 29.75 15.76 35.95
C PRO A 14 29.46 14.32 35.56
N SER A 15 28.23 13.85 35.81
CA SER A 15 27.77 12.53 35.40
C SER A 15 28.08 12.32 33.92
N LEU A 16 28.87 11.28 33.63
CA LEU A 16 29.07 10.76 32.28
C LEU A 16 27.72 10.70 31.55
N ARG A 17 27.69 11.42 30.43
CA ARG A 17 26.59 11.61 29.49
C ARG A 17 25.76 10.33 29.36
N LYS A 18 24.42 10.45 29.51
CA LYS A 18 23.45 9.45 29.03
C LYS A 18 23.94 8.94 27.67
N GLN A 19 24.40 7.70 27.60
CA GLN A 19 24.56 7.01 26.32
C GLN A 19 23.19 7.05 25.64
N LYS A 20 23.10 7.78 24.52
CA LYS A 20 21.86 7.96 23.77
C LYS A 20 21.48 6.59 23.19
N THR A 21 20.38 6.04 23.71
CA THR A 21 19.83 4.73 23.36
C THR A 21 19.48 4.65 21.89
N ASP A 22 19.53 3.43 21.33
CA ASP A 22 19.00 3.16 20.00
C ASP A 22 17.53 3.60 19.91
N GLN A 23 17.13 4.13 18.76
CA GLN A 23 15.79 4.66 18.51
C GLN A 23 15.09 3.87 17.41
N TYR A 24 13.82 3.54 17.62
CA TYR A 24 12.94 2.93 16.63
C TYR A 24 12.14 4.04 15.93
N GLN A 25 12.40 4.26 14.64
CA GLN A 25 11.74 5.31 13.84
C GLN A 25 10.61 4.73 13.00
N HIS A 26 9.42 5.30 13.11
CA HIS A 26 8.26 4.85 12.35
C HIS A 26 8.24 5.49 10.95
N ALA A 27 8.28 4.67 9.89
CA ALA A 27 8.03 5.07 8.51
C ALA A 27 6.63 5.70 8.35
N ILE A 28 5.64 5.17 9.08
CA ILE A 28 4.31 5.78 9.22
C ILE A 28 4.20 6.48 10.59
N PRO A 29 4.00 7.81 10.65
CA PRO A 29 3.95 8.54 11.91
C PRO A 29 2.95 7.97 12.93
N ARG A 30 3.36 7.85 14.20
CA ARG A 30 2.54 7.24 15.26
C ARG A 30 1.18 7.91 15.45
N PHE A 31 1.09 9.21 15.21
CA PHE A 31 -0.20 9.92 15.33
C PHE A 31 -1.21 9.49 14.26
N ILE A 32 -0.75 8.99 13.11
CA ILE A 32 -1.57 8.36 12.07
C ILE A 32 -1.95 6.95 12.51
N LEU A 33 -0.99 6.13 12.95
CA LEU A 33 -1.27 4.77 13.45
C LEU A 33 -2.31 4.76 14.59
N ARG A 34 -2.28 5.75 15.48
CA ARG A 34 -3.28 5.93 16.54
C ARG A 34 -4.71 6.12 16.01
N ARG A 35 -4.89 6.57 14.77
CA ARG A 35 -6.21 6.67 14.14
C ARG A 35 -6.78 5.30 13.78
N PHE A 36 -5.92 4.29 13.62
CA PHE A 36 -6.25 2.88 13.38
C PHE A 36 -6.22 2.03 14.67
N GLN A 37 -6.09 2.67 15.83
CA GLN A 37 -5.97 1.96 17.10
C GLN A 37 -7.19 1.07 17.37
N THR A 38 -6.93 -0.17 17.77
CA THR A 38 -7.93 -1.08 18.35
C THR A 38 -7.94 -0.99 19.88
N GLY A 39 -9.11 -1.25 20.48
CA GLY A 39 -9.33 -1.13 21.92
C GLY A 39 -9.51 0.30 22.43
N PRO A 40 -9.62 0.50 23.75
CA PRO A 40 -9.96 1.78 24.35
C PRO A 40 -8.84 2.82 24.18
N ARG A 41 -9.21 4.02 23.73
CA ARG A 41 -8.29 5.16 23.65
C ARG A 41 -7.94 5.69 25.03
N LYS A 42 -6.67 5.59 25.39
CA LYS A 42 -6.13 6.09 26.66
C LYS A 42 -5.66 7.54 26.53
N LYS A 43 -5.91 8.34 27.56
CA LYS A 43 -5.39 9.71 27.66
C LYS A 43 -3.87 9.69 27.76
N LYS A 44 -3.21 10.78 27.37
CA LYS A 44 -1.72 10.90 27.40
C LYS A 44 -1.11 10.56 28.76
N ALA A 45 -1.77 10.94 29.85
CA ALA A 45 -1.31 10.65 31.21
C ALA A 45 -1.37 9.15 31.54
N GLU A 46 -2.47 8.48 31.17
CA GLU A 46 -2.68 7.04 31.36
C GLU A 46 -1.64 6.23 30.59
N ARG A 47 -1.42 6.58 29.31
CA ARG A 47 -0.40 5.93 28.48
C ARG A 47 1.00 6.04 29.09
N ARG A 48 1.37 7.24 29.54
CA ARG A 48 2.67 7.45 30.21
C ARG A 48 2.79 6.70 31.52
N LYS A 49 1.69 6.49 32.25
CA LYS A 49 1.69 5.71 33.50
C LYS A 49 1.90 4.23 33.20
N GLU A 50 1.24 3.71 32.18
CA GLU A 50 1.32 2.30 31.80
C GLU A 50 2.64 1.95 31.13
N TYR A 51 3.13 2.77 30.20
CA TYR A 51 4.46 2.58 29.61
C TYR A 51 5.56 2.56 30.69
N ARG A 52 5.47 3.44 31.70
CA ARG A 52 6.39 3.43 32.86
C ARG A 52 6.30 2.16 33.71
N ARG A 53 5.16 1.45 33.67
CA ARG A 53 4.93 0.21 34.43
C ARG A 53 5.36 -1.02 33.65
N THR A 54 5.10 -1.08 32.34
CA THR A 54 5.26 -2.29 31.52
C THR A 54 6.44 -2.23 30.55
N GLY A 55 6.95 -1.04 30.24
CA GLY A 55 7.92 -0.83 29.17
C GLY A 55 7.32 -0.93 27.75
N VAL A 56 6.02 -1.20 27.63
CA VAL A 56 5.31 -1.43 26.35
C VAL A 56 4.30 -0.33 26.11
N ASP A 57 4.21 0.16 24.87
CA ASP A 57 3.21 1.16 24.49
C ASP A 57 1.80 0.55 24.52
N PRO A 58 0.86 1.08 25.32
CA PRO A 58 -0.47 0.47 25.47
C PRO A 58 -1.45 0.81 24.35
N GLU A 59 -0.93 1.15 23.17
CA GLU A 59 -1.69 1.45 21.96
C GLU A 59 -1.40 0.36 20.93
N TYR A 60 -2.46 -0.26 20.38
CA TYR A 60 -2.34 -1.41 19.51
C TYR A 60 -3.11 -1.21 18.20
N VAL A 61 -2.72 -1.89 17.14
CA VAL A 61 -3.40 -1.91 15.84
C VAL A 61 -3.64 -3.34 15.37
N LEU A 62 -4.68 -3.53 14.54
CA LEU A 62 -4.80 -4.77 13.76
C LEU A 62 -3.75 -4.71 12.64
N TYR A 63 -2.92 -5.74 12.57
CA TYR A 63 -1.78 -5.80 11.68
C TYR A 63 -1.77 -7.16 10.96
N TYR A 64 -1.90 -7.11 9.65
CA TYR A 64 -1.73 -8.27 8.77
C TYR A 64 -0.36 -8.21 8.11
N ASP A 65 0.45 -9.22 8.37
CA ASP A 65 1.79 -9.38 7.83
C ASP A 65 1.72 -10.29 6.60
N LEU A 66 2.11 -9.80 5.42
CA LEU A 66 2.00 -10.58 4.18
C LEU A 66 3.04 -11.71 4.13
N ALA A 67 4.23 -11.50 4.70
CA ALA A 67 5.31 -12.48 4.66
C ALA A 67 4.97 -13.73 5.47
N SER A 68 4.42 -13.53 6.67
CA SER A 68 4.03 -14.63 7.56
C SER A 68 2.58 -15.09 7.34
N GLY A 69 1.76 -14.28 6.66
CA GLY A 69 0.33 -14.53 6.49
C GLY A 69 -0.46 -14.46 7.81
N SER A 70 0.07 -13.80 8.85
CA SER A 70 -0.56 -13.70 10.18
C SER A 70 -1.38 -12.42 10.33
N LEU A 71 -2.53 -12.52 11.00
CA LEU A 71 -3.34 -11.38 11.43
C LEU A 71 -3.31 -11.29 12.95
N ASP A 72 -2.61 -10.28 13.47
CA ASP A 72 -2.40 -10.10 14.90
C ASP A 72 -2.78 -8.69 15.38
N VAL A 73 -2.82 -8.52 16.70
CA VAL A 73 -2.88 -7.21 17.35
C VAL A 73 -1.47 -6.86 17.83
N ARG A 74 -0.85 -5.85 17.22
CA ARG A 74 0.54 -5.46 17.52
C ARG A 74 0.63 -4.07 18.17
N PRO A 75 1.59 -3.84 19.09
CA PRO A 75 1.83 -2.50 19.63
C PRO A 75 2.20 -1.52 18.53
N ILE A 76 1.66 -0.30 18.56
CA ILE A 76 2.03 0.77 17.62
C ILE A 76 3.54 1.05 17.67
N GLY A 77 4.16 0.86 18.84
CA GLY A 77 5.60 1.02 19.03
C GLY A 77 6.46 0.13 18.13
N ASP A 78 5.94 -1.01 17.67
CA ASP A 78 6.73 -2.11 17.09
C ASP A 78 6.40 -2.38 15.62
N VAL A 79 5.57 -1.53 14.99
CA VAL A 79 5.12 -1.71 13.59
C VAL A 79 5.57 -0.55 12.72
N TYR A 80 5.79 -0.83 11.43
CA TYR A 80 6.20 0.16 10.42
C TYR A 80 7.39 1.02 10.83
N GLY A 81 8.41 0.46 11.47
CA GLY A 81 9.60 1.22 11.82
C GLY A 81 10.92 0.52 11.56
N VAL A 82 11.97 1.33 11.58
CA VAL A 82 13.35 1.00 11.29
C VAL A 82 14.19 1.49 12.47
N MET A 83 15.15 0.69 12.92
CA MET A 83 16.04 1.08 14.01
C MET A 83 17.15 2.00 13.51
N ASN A 84 17.40 3.10 14.23
CA ASN A 84 18.50 4.04 14.05
C ASN A 84 18.62 4.66 12.64
N LEU A 85 17.50 4.85 11.94
CA LEU A 85 17.46 5.32 10.55
C LEU A 85 18.16 6.67 10.32
N TYR A 86 18.08 7.60 11.28
CA TYR A 86 18.67 8.95 11.17
C TYR A 86 19.87 9.17 12.08
N ARG A 87 20.46 8.10 12.61
CA ARG A 87 21.57 8.23 13.56
C ARG A 87 22.80 8.80 12.85
N ASP A 88 23.09 10.06 13.11
CA ASP A 88 24.20 10.78 12.49
C ASP A 88 25.44 10.67 13.38
N ALA A 89 26.28 9.65 13.12
CA ALA A 89 27.53 9.47 13.85
C ALA A 89 28.54 10.60 13.60
N SER A 90 28.39 11.35 12.49
CA SER A 90 29.25 12.48 12.14
C SER A 90 28.94 13.74 12.95
N ASN A 91 27.76 13.81 13.60
CA ASN A 91 27.39 14.85 14.55
C ASN A 91 27.44 14.37 16.02
N PRO A 92 28.64 14.26 16.64
CA PRO A 92 28.77 13.73 18.00
C PRO A 92 28.11 14.61 19.08
N SER A 93 27.81 15.87 18.76
CA SER A 93 27.11 16.79 19.67
C SER A 93 25.63 16.44 19.80
N ASN A 94 24.99 16.05 18.69
CA ASN A 94 23.61 15.56 18.68
C ASN A 94 23.35 14.52 17.59
N VAL A 95 23.70 13.26 17.87
CA VAL A 95 23.48 12.13 16.95
C VAL A 95 22.01 11.88 16.56
N ASN A 96 21.04 12.46 17.29
CA ASN A 96 19.60 12.34 17.05
C ASN A 96 18.96 13.69 16.66
N GLU A 97 19.75 14.66 16.19
CA GLU A 97 19.27 16.00 15.81
C GLU A 97 18.10 15.95 14.81
N LEU A 98 18.21 15.11 13.79
CA LEU A 98 17.19 14.98 12.74
C LEU A 98 15.89 14.39 13.28
N GLU A 99 15.97 13.47 14.24
CA GLU A 99 14.80 12.91 14.92
C GLU A 99 14.02 14.00 15.67
N GLU A 100 14.73 14.89 16.39
CA GLU A 100 14.10 15.99 17.12
C GLU A 100 13.37 16.95 16.16
N LYS A 101 13.98 17.26 15.01
CA LYS A 101 13.38 18.10 13.97
C LYS A 101 12.18 17.43 13.30
N LEU A 102 12.27 16.13 13.01
CA LEU A 102 11.16 15.34 12.47
C LEU A 102 9.99 15.31 13.46
N SER A 103 10.25 15.13 14.76
CA SER A 103 9.22 15.14 15.79
C SER A 103 8.45 16.46 15.83
N ASN A 104 9.13 17.60 15.64
CA ASN A 104 8.48 18.91 15.53
C ASN A 104 7.58 19.01 14.27
N LEU A 105 8.08 18.55 13.11
CA LEU A 105 7.29 18.53 11.87
C LEU A 105 6.05 17.63 11.98
N GLU A 106 6.20 16.45 12.60
CA GLU A 106 5.09 15.53 12.88
C GLU A 106 4.09 16.15 13.85
N GLY A 107 4.56 16.89 14.87
CA GLY A 107 3.71 17.62 15.81
C GLY A 107 2.85 18.67 15.11
N ASP A 108 3.48 19.52 14.29
CA ASP A 108 2.79 20.54 13.49
C ASP A 108 1.76 19.91 12.54
N ALA A 109 2.13 18.85 11.82
CA ALA A 109 1.23 18.15 10.91
C ALA A 109 0.07 17.45 11.63
N SER A 110 0.32 16.89 12.82
CA SER A 110 -0.71 16.26 13.64
C SER A 110 -1.81 17.25 14.03
N GLU A 111 -1.46 18.50 14.32
CA GLU A 111 -2.44 19.54 14.59
C GLU A 111 -3.29 19.87 13.35
N VAL A 112 -2.68 19.99 12.18
CA VAL A 112 -3.41 20.25 10.93
C VAL A 112 -4.36 19.10 10.60
N ILE A 113 -3.90 17.85 10.68
CA ILE A 113 -4.75 16.67 10.45
C ILE A 113 -5.85 16.54 11.50
N ARG A 114 -5.59 16.93 12.75
CA ARG A 114 -6.64 17.03 13.77
C ARG A 114 -7.71 18.05 13.37
N LYS A 115 -7.33 19.24 12.88
CA LYS A 115 -8.30 20.23 12.37
C LYS A 115 -9.16 19.68 11.23
N LEU A 116 -8.61 18.83 10.37
CA LEU A 116 -9.38 18.16 9.30
C LEU A 116 -10.42 17.16 9.83
N HIS A 117 -10.15 16.53 10.98
CA HIS A 117 -11.10 15.64 11.64
C HIS A 117 -12.14 16.39 12.47
N ASP A 118 -11.73 17.49 13.09
CA ASP A 118 -12.61 18.32 13.93
C ASP A 118 -13.46 19.27 13.08
N SER A 119 -13.10 19.52 11.82
CA SER A 119 -13.99 20.20 10.88
C SER A 119 -15.26 19.39 10.68
N ASP A 120 -16.37 20.08 10.52
CA ASP A 120 -17.65 19.43 10.29
C ASP A 120 -17.62 18.66 8.96
N LEU A 121 -17.31 17.36 9.03
CA LEU A 121 -17.33 16.47 7.88
C LEU A 121 -18.72 16.47 7.23
N ALA A 122 -19.80 16.69 8.00
CA ALA A 122 -21.15 16.81 7.46
C ALA A 122 -21.33 18.09 6.63
N SER A 123 -20.59 19.17 6.92
CA SER A 123 -20.56 20.38 6.07
C SER A 123 -19.83 20.16 4.74
N GLY A 124 -19.04 19.09 4.63
CA GLY A 124 -18.25 18.77 3.44
C GLY A 124 -17.16 19.79 3.12
N LYS A 125 -16.76 20.65 4.07
CA LYS A 125 -15.75 21.69 3.86
C LYS A 125 -14.79 21.81 5.05
N SER A 126 -13.54 22.16 4.76
CA SER A 126 -12.54 22.49 5.78
C SER A 126 -11.75 23.72 5.39
N THR A 127 -11.51 24.63 6.34
CA THR A 127 -10.74 25.85 6.11
C THR A 127 -9.42 25.79 6.86
N LEU A 128 -8.32 25.93 6.14
CA LEU A 128 -6.96 25.97 6.69
C LEU A 128 -6.30 27.31 6.40
N LYS A 129 -5.39 27.74 7.28
CA LYS A 129 -4.50 28.86 6.98
C LYS A 129 -3.43 28.43 5.99
N ARG A 130 -2.86 29.37 5.24
CA ARG A 130 -1.69 29.15 4.38
C ARG A 130 -0.59 28.41 5.11
N LEU A 131 -0.22 28.88 6.31
CA LEU A 131 0.81 28.24 7.12
C LEU A 131 0.50 26.77 7.43
N ASP A 132 -0.77 26.43 7.68
CA ASP A 132 -1.19 25.04 7.92
C ASP A 132 -1.06 24.19 6.65
N VAL A 133 -1.42 24.75 5.48
CA VAL A 133 -1.26 24.09 4.17
C VAL A 133 0.22 23.86 3.84
N GLU A 134 1.08 24.85 4.08
CA GLU A 134 2.52 24.77 3.83
C GLU A 134 3.18 23.73 4.75
N ARG A 135 2.82 23.72 6.04
CA ARG A 135 3.23 22.68 7.00
C ARG A 135 2.83 21.29 6.55
N LEU A 136 1.58 21.12 6.11
CA LEU A 136 1.09 19.84 5.63
C LEU A 136 1.85 19.40 4.37
N ARG A 137 2.06 20.28 3.38
CA ARG A 137 2.84 19.96 2.17
C ARG A 137 4.26 19.53 2.50
N LYS A 138 4.93 20.27 3.40
CA LYS A 138 6.28 19.95 3.85
C LYS A 138 6.33 18.59 4.54
N PHE A 139 5.39 18.33 5.45
CA PHE A 139 5.25 17.03 6.09
C PHE A 139 5.07 15.89 5.06
N LEU A 140 4.10 15.99 4.15
CA LEU A 140 3.84 14.95 3.15
C LEU A 140 5.07 14.66 2.29
N PHE A 141 5.80 15.69 1.87
CA PHE A 141 7.05 15.54 1.12
C PHE A 141 8.13 14.83 1.93
N VAL A 142 8.46 15.35 3.11
CA VAL A 142 9.57 14.85 3.95
C VAL A 142 9.32 13.42 4.41
N MET A 143 8.08 13.09 4.77
CA MET A 143 7.71 11.74 5.19
C MET A 143 7.85 10.71 4.06
N HIS A 144 7.67 11.09 2.80
CA HIS A 144 7.96 10.18 1.69
C HIS A 144 9.46 10.15 1.40
N TYR A 145 10.12 11.31 1.33
CA TYR A 145 11.56 11.39 1.07
C TYR A 145 12.37 10.52 2.03
N ARG A 146 12.00 10.50 3.31
CA ARG A 146 12.68 9.69 4.32
C ARG A 146 12.49 8.18 4.13
N ASN A 147 11.41 7.73 3.49
CA ASN A 147 11.14 6.31 3.24
C ASN A 147 12.07 5.74 2.16
N LEU A 148 12.67 6.59 1.32
CA LEU A 148 13.68 6.19 0.34
C LEU A 148 15.03 5.86 1.01
N GLY A 149 15.25 6.31 2.26
CA GLY A 149 16.42 5.98 3.05
C GLY A 149 17.74 6.47 2.44
N GLY A 150 18.85 5.95 2.98
CA GLY A 150 20.21 6.31 2.55
C GLY A 150 20.53 5.91 1.10
N SER A 151 19.79 4.97 0.50
CA SER A 151 20.01 4.53 -0.88
C SER A 151 19.60 5.55 -1.94
N TYR A 152 18.87 6.62 -1.57
CA TYR A 152 18.38 7.63 -2.52
C TYR A 152 19.50 8.29 -3.36
N PHE A 153 20.65 8.52 -2.74
CA PHE A 153 21.83 9.10 -3.43
C PHE A 153 22.92 8.07 -3.70
N ASP A 154 22.60 6.77 -3.59
CA ASP A 154 23.55 5.72 -3.91
C ASP A 154 23.88 5.75 -5.42
N PRO A 155 25.13 6.08 -5.81
CA PRO A 155 25.49 6.18 -7.21
C PRO A 155 25.40 4.86 -7.98
N ASP A 156 25.33 3.75 -7.28
CA ASP A 156 25.24 2.39 -7.83
C ASP A 156 23.81 1.81 -7.74
N HIS A 157 22.83 2.60 -7.31
CA HIS A 157 21.43 2.17 -7.25
C HIS A 157 20.90 1.80 -8.65
N PRO A 158 20.25 0.62 -8.81
CA PRO A 158 19.75 0.17 -10.12
C PRO A 158 18.71 1.12 -10.72
N ASP A 159 17.93 1.80 -9.89
CA ASP A 159 16.88 2.75 -10.31
C ASP A 159 17.43 4.18 -10.51
N GLY A 160 18.52 4.33 -11.27
CA GLY A 160 18.99 5.65 -11.71
C GLY A 160 20.06 6.31 -10.81
N GLY A 161 20.81 5.56 -10.00
CA GLY A 161 21.90 6.11 -9.17
C GLY A 161 23.02 6.79 -9.99
N SER A 162 23.28 6.32 -11.19
CA SER A 162 24.34 6.84 -12.08
C SER A 162 24.12 8.31 -12.48
N THR A 163 22.85 8.72 -12.57
CA THR A 163 22.35 10.06 -12.91
C THR A 163 22.84 11.15 -11.96
N VAL A 164 22.79 10.87 -10.66
CA VAL A 164 23.12 11.84 -9.61
C VAL A 164 24.60 11.79 -9.21
N ARG A 165 25.36 10.81 -9.71
CA ARG A 165 26.76 10.55 -9.32
C ARG A 165 27.62 11.80 -9.33
N GLN A 166 27.64 12.52 -10.45
CA GLN A 166 28.50 13.71 -10.59
C GLN A 166 28.10 14.83 -9.62
N TRP A 167 26.79 15.00 -9.39
CA TRP A 167 26.29 15.96 -8.42
C TRP A 167 26.66 15.56 -7.00
N VAL A 168 26.51 14.28 -6.63
CA VAL A 168 26.86 13.73 -5.30
C VAL A 168 28.36 13.91 -5.02
N GLU A 169 29.24 13.58 -5.96
CA GLU A 169 30.69 13.77 -5.80
C GLU A 169 31.07 15.24 -5.57
N ARG A 170 30.45 16.14 -6.32
CA ARG A 170 30.66 17.57 -6.13
C ARG A 170 30.07 18.08 -4.81
N TYR A 171 28.91 17.59 -4.42
CA TYR A 171 28.27 17.97 -3.17
C TYR A 171 29.16 17.60 -1.97
N LYS A 172 29.72 16.38 -1.96
CA LYS A 172 30.72 15.93 -0.96
C LYS A 172 31.97 16.81 -0.96
N THR A 173 32.45 17.22 -2.13
CA THR A 173 33.62 18.12 -2.24
C THR A 173 33.36 19.49 -1.62
N LYS A 174 32.15 20.05 -1.81
CA LYS A 174 31.73 21.32 -1.20
C LYS A 174 31.39 21.22 0.29
N HIS A 175 30.97 20.04 0.76
CA HIS A 175 30.55 19.79 2.13
C HIS A 175 31.43 18.72 2.77
N PRO A 176 32.59 19.07 3.34
CA PRO A 176 33.54 18.10 3.90
C PRO A 176 33.00 17.22 5.02
N SER A 177 31.86 17.57 5.62
CA SER A 177 31.15 16.72 6.58
C SER A 177 30.43 15.53 5.94
N CYS A 178 30.22 15.52 4.62
CA CYS A 178 29.56 14.46 3.88
C CYS A 178 30.60 13.57 3.18
N GLN A 179 30.73 12.32 3.63
CA GLN A 179 31.71 11.37 3.07
C GLN A 179 31.04 10.27 2.24
N THR A 180 29.83 9.88 2.63
CA THR A 180 29.03 8.83 2.00
C THR A 180 27.77 9.39 1.34
N HIS A 181 27.12 8.61 0.46
CA HIS A 181 25.81 8.97 -0.08
C HIS A 181 24.73 9.12 1.02
N THR A 182 24.88 8.37 2.11
CA THR A 182 23.98 8.46 3.28
C THR A 182 24.16 9.80 3.99
N ASP A 183 25.39 10.29 4.13
CA ASP A 183 25.64 11.62 4.72
C ASP A 183 25.03 12.73 3.85
N VAL A 184 25.10 12.60 2.52
CA VAL A 184 24.45 13.52 1.58
C VAL A 184 22.92 13.49 1.78
N TRP A 185 22.33 12.31 1.90
CA TRP A 185 20.90 12.16 2.21
C TRP A 185 20.51 12.82 3.54
N LEU A 186 21.27 12.60 4.61
CA LEU A 186 21.03 13.24 5.92
C LEU A 186 21.20 14.76 5.83
N SER A 187 22.17 15.26 5.06
CA SER A 187 22.38 16.69 4.83
C SER A 187 21.21 17.33 4.07
N VAL A 188 20.70 16.67 3.02
CA VAL A 188 19.54 17.14 2.27
C VAL A 188 18.26 17.06 3.11
N LEU A 189 18.09 16.02 3.94
CA LEU A 189 17.01 15.95 4.92
C LEU A 189 17.07 17.12 5.90
N ARG A 190 18.27 17.49 6.37
CA ARG A 190 18.50 18.66 7.23
C ARG A 190 18.07 19.95 6.53
N TYR A 191 18.47 20.13 5.27
CA TYR A 191 18.02 21.26 4.44
C TYR A 191 16.49 21.34 4.37
N TYR A 192 15.81 20.24 4.07
CA TYR A 192 14.34 20.27 4.05
C TYR A 192 13.77 20.64 5.41
N LEU A 193 14.30 20.11 6.52
CA LEU A 193 13.76 20.37 7.86
C LEU A 193 13.98 21.82 8.31
N ASP A 194 15.17 22.37 8.09
CA ASP A 194 15.58 23.70 8.57
C ASP A 194 15.10 24.84 7.68
N THR A 195 14.96 24.61 6.38
CA THR A 195 14.57 25.65 5.43
C THR A 195 13.05 25.83 5.42
N PRO A 196 12.51 27.05 5.60
CA PRO A 196 11.08 27.32 5.48
C PRO A 196 10.54 26.94 4.09
N HIS A 197 9.26 26.57 4.01
CA HIS A 197 8.59 26.20 2.76
C HIS A 197 8.84 27.21 1.64
N THR A 198 8.64 28.50 1.92
CA THR A 198 8.80 29.59 0.95
C THR A 198 10.21 29.68 0.40
N GLN A 199 11.22 29.50 1.26
CA GLN A 199 12.62 29.57 0.84
C GLN A 199 13.00 28.38 -0.07
N ILE A 200 12.51 27.17 0.21
CA ILE A 200 12.75 26.01 -0.69
C ILE A 200 12.16 26.29 -2.08
N VAL A 201 10.97 26.88 -2.13
CA VAL A 201 10.32 27.28 -3.39
C VAL A 201 11.11 28.38 -4.11
N ASP A 202 11.66 29.34 -3.37
CA ASP A 202 12.51 30.41 -3.91
C ASP A 202 13.82 29.86 -4.47
N ASP A 203 14.46 28.91 -3.80
CA ASP A 203 15.67 28.23 -4.25
C ASP A 203 15.43 27.52 -5.60
N ALA A 204 14.31 26.78 -5.71
CA ALA A 204 13.92 26.15 -6.97
C ALA A 204 13.63 27.17 -8.08
N THR A 205 12.98 28.29 -7.72
CA THR A 205 12.67 29.37 -8.65
C THR A 205 13.95 30.04 -9.17
N ALA A 206 14.98 30.20 -8.33
CA ALA A 206 16.28 30.72 -8.74
C ALA A 206 16.94 29.80 -9.78
N ILE A 207 16.89 28.48 -9.56
CA ILE A 207 17.40 27.49 -10.53
C ILE A 207 16.66 27.59 -11.87
N TYR A 208 15.33 27.68 -11.86
CA TYR A 208 14.56 27.83 -13.10
C TYR A 208 14.88 29.12 -13.85
N LYS A 209 15.18 30.22 -13.13
CA LYS A 209 15.58 31.50 -13.74
C LYS A 209 16.98 31.41 -14.36
N GLU A 210 17.91 30.75 -13.70
CA GLU A 210 19.29 30.61 -14.16
C GLU A 210 19.41 29.67 -15.37
N HIS A 211 18.79 28.50 -15.32
CA HIS A 211 18.99 27.44 -16.31
C HIS A 211 17.86 27.35 -17.36
N GLY A 212 16.71 27.97 -17.08
CA GLY A 212 15.50 27.88 -17.91
C GLY A 212 14.65 26.65 -17.57
N MET A 213 13.34 26.85 -17.34
CA MET A 213 12.41 25.80 -16.92
C MET A 213 12.38 24.58 -17.85
N ALA A 214 12.34 24.80 -19.17
CA ALA A 214 12.30 23.71 -20.15
C ALA A 214 13.57 22.83 -20.09
N LYS A 215 14.74 23.46 -19.91
CA LYS A 215 16.01 22.75 -19.80
C LYS A 215 16.07 21.95 -18.50
N VAL A 216 15.66 22.55 -17.38
CA VAL A 216 15.61 21.86 -16.08
C VAL A 216 14.65 20.67 -16.12
N HIS A 217 13.46 20.82 -16.70
CA HIS A 217 12.53 19.70 -16.84
C HIS A 217 13.09 18.59 -17.74
N LEU A 218 13.71 18.96 -18.87
CA LEU A 218 14.38 17.97 -19.72
C LEU A 218 15.49 17.25 -18.97
N GLN A 219 16.28 17.95 -18.15
CA GLN A 219 17.32 17.36 -17.31
C GLN A 219 16.76 16.42 -16.24
N MET A 220 15.61 16.74 -15.66
CA MET A 220 14.92 15.86 -14.70
C MET A 220 14.30 14.63 -15.36
N LEU A 221 13.84 14.72 -16.62
CA LEU A 221 13.28 13.61 -17.39
C LEU A 221 14.35 12.71 -18.04
N THR A 222 15.48 13.29 -18.43
CA THR A 222 16.59 12.58 -19.08
C THR A 222 17.65 12.15 -18.10
N ASP A 223 17.41 12.34 -16.80
CA ASP A 223 18.32 11.89 -15.77
C ASP A 223 19.74 12.48 -15.97
N THR A 224 19.81 13.79 -16.24
CA THR A 224 21.05 14.54 -16.46
C THR A 224 21.12 15.74 -15.52
N VAL A 225 21.48 15.49 -14.25
CA VAL A 225 21.61 16.55 -13.25
C VAL A 225 22.88 17.37 -13.49
N ASP A 226 22.76 18.69 -13.60
CA ASP A 226 23.91 19.59 -13.65
C ASP A 226 24.64 19.57 -12.30
N PRO A 227 25.93 19.16 -12.25
CA PRO A 227 26.68 19.10 -11.00
C PRO A 227 26.84 20.48 -10.32
N ASN A 228 26.63 21.59 -11.03
CA ASN A 228 26.73 22.94 -10.49
C ASN A 228 25.51 23.36 -9.65
N MET A 229 24.36 22.68 -9.77
CA MET A 229 23.12 23.08 -9.09
C MET A 229 23.20 22.82 -7.58
N GLU A 230 23.50 23.86 -6.79
CA GLU A 230 23.70 23.75 -5.35
C GLU A 230 22.45 23.29 -4.60
N HIS A 231 21.28 23.85 -4.94
CA HIS A 231 19.99 23.51 -4.35
C HIS A 231 19.16 22.58 -5.25
N TYR A 232 19.80 21.67 -6.00
CA TYR A 232 19.09 20.67 -6.81
C TYR A 232 17.91 19.98 -6.08
N PRO A 233 18.01 19.59 -4.79
CA PRO A 233 16.89 18.99 -4.06
C PRO A 233 15.63 19.88 -3.99
N ALA A 234 15.77 21.21 -4.05
CA ALA A 234 14.63 22.13 -4.04
C ALA A 234 13.68 21.89 -5.23
N LEU A 235 14.19 21.43 -6.38
CA LEU A 235 13.38 21.11 -7.56
C LEU A 235 12.38 19.99 -7.29
N ALA A 236 12.80 18.92 -6.61
CA ALA A 236 11.91 17.82 -6.24
C ALA A 236 10.81 18.27 -5.29
N TYR A 237 11.15 19.10 -4.30
CA TYR A 237 10.17 19.70 -3.40
C TYR A 237 9.17 20.58 -4.15
N GLN A 238 9.67 21.45 -5.03
CA GLN A 238 8.85 22.38 -5.80
C GLN A 238 7.96 21.66 -6.82
N ALA A 239 8.41 20.56 -7.43
CA ALA A 239 7.57 19.72 -8.28
C ALA A 239 6.33 19.24 -7.50
N GLN A 240 6.51 18.70 -6.29
CA GLN A 240 5.36 18.31 -5.46
C GLN A 240 4.54 19.52 -4.99
N ALA A 241 5.19 20.56 -4.46
CA ALA A 241 4.50 21.67 -3.80
C ALA A 241 3.78 22.61 -4.78
N GLY A 242 4.37 22.86 -5.95
CA GLY A 242 3.90 23.81 -6.94
C GLY A 242 3.10 23.18 -8.09
N MET A 243 3.39 21.94 -8.47
CA MET A 243 2.70 21.29 -9.61
C MET A 243 1.49 20.46 -9.20
N SER A 244 1.14 20.43 -7.91
CA SER A 244 -0.06 19.76 -7.44
C SER A 244 -0.90 20.63 -6.49
N PHE A 245 -2.21 20.42 -6.50
CA PHE A 245 -3.11 20.97 -5.48
C PHE A 245 -3.57 19.88 -4.51
N LEU A 246 -3.89 20.29 -3.28
CA LEU A 246 -4.27 19.39 -2.21
C LEU A 246 -5.79 19.16 -2.22
N CYS A 247 -6.17 17.90 -2.10
CA CYS A 247 -7.53 17.41 -2.07
C CYS A 247 -7.75 16.58 -0.80
N ILE A 248 -8.99 16.57 -0.30
CA ILE A 248 -9.37 15.85 0.90
C ILE A 248 -10.51 14.92 0.54
N TRP A 249 -10.31 13.63 0.78
CA TRP A 249 -11.32 12.62 0.57
C TRP A 249 -11.77 12.00 1.89
N GLU A 250 -13.07 11.80 2.00
CA GLU A 250 -13.67 11.06 3.10
C GLU A 250 -14.14 9.68 2.63
N ALA A 251 -13.80 8.62 3.36
CA ALA A 251 -14.28 7.27 3.07
C ALA A 251 -15.83 7.18 3.16
N HIS A 252 -16.43 6.22 2.46
CA HIS A 252 -17.86 5.90 2.62
C HIS A 252 -18.19 5.45 4.05
N ASP A 253 -19.36 5.76 4.62
CA ASP A 253 -19.71 5.53 6.04
C ASP A 253 -19.59 4.08 6.52
N THR A 254 -19.95 3.15 5.64
CA THR A 254 -19.86 1.71 5.91
C THR A 254 -18.48 1.13 5.58
N SER A 255 -17.53 1.97 5.19
CA SER A 255 -16.18 1.62 4.76
C SER A 255 -15.12 2.37 5.55
N GLU A 256 -13.87 2.05 5.26
CA GLU A 256 -12.69 2.77 5.71
C GLU A 256 -11.58 2.70 4.66
N PHE A 257 -10.67 3.66 4.73
CA PHE A 257 -9.37 3.54 4.08
C PHE A 257 -8.46 2.62 4.89
N ILE A 258 -7.69 1.80 4.20
CA ILE A 258 -6.68 0.91 4.80
C ILE A 258 -5.30 1.56 4.70
N LEU A 259 -4.38 1.09 5.54
CA LEU A 259 -3.01 1.59 5.59
C LEU A 259 -2.02 0.45 5.34
N SER A 260 -1.01 0.70 4.52
CA SER A 260 0.12 -0.20 4.26
C SER A 260 1.44 0.54 4.40
N ASN A 261 2.55 -0.20 4.38
CA ASN A 261 3.90 0.37 4.32
C ASN A 261 4.11 1.30 3.11
N SER A 262 3.36 1.12 2.02
CA SER A 262 3.39 1.97 0.82
C SER A 262 2.31 3.07 0.78
N SER A 263 1.37 3.10 1.73
CA SER A 263 0.20 3.99 1.70
C SER A 263 0.48 5.47 2.01
N PHE A 264 1.71 5.80 2.37
CA PHE A 264 2.10 7.17 2.72
C PHE A 264 2.92 7.82 1.59
N GLY A 265 2.21 8.33 0.59
CA GLY A 265 2.79 8.98 -0.59
C GLY A 265 2.85 8.11 -1.83
N LEU A 266 1.82 7.29 -2.02
CA LEU A 266 1.66 6.36 -3.14
C LEU A 266 1.37 7.14 -4.43
N TRP A 267 2.08 6.82 -5.50
CA TRP A 267 1.82 7.37 -6.83
C TRP A 267 0.71 6.59 -7.52
N GLU A 268 -0.28 7.32 -8.05
CA GLU A 268 -1.36 6.72 -8.82
C GLU A 268 -1.61 7.53 -10.08
N GLY A 269 -1.93 6.80 -11.14
CA GLY A 269 -2.16 7.35 -12.45
C GLY A 269 -0.88 7.64 -13.22
N LEU A 270 -0.93 7.47 -14.54
CA LEU A 270 0.16 7.75 -15.45
C LEU A 270 -0.37 8.51 -16.67
N ALA A 271 0.18 9.71 -16.90
CA ALA A 271 -0.04 10.48 -18.10
C ALA A 271 0.73 9.89 -19.30
N PRO A 272 0.33 10.20 -20.54
CA PRO A 272 1.12 9.85 -21.73
C PRO A 272 2.57 10.36 -21.71
N SER A 273 2.84 11.44 -20.97
CA SER A 273 4.19 12.00 -20.76
C SER A 273 5.05 11.21 -19.77
N GLY A 274 4.47 10.23 -19.06
CA GLY A 274 5.12 9.51 -17.96
C GLY A 274 4.93 10.16 -16.57
N ASP A 275 4.26 11.32 -16.49
CA ASP A 275 4.00 11.99 -15.22
C ASP A 275 2.90 11.29 -14.41
N HIS A 276 3.06 11.24 -13.09
CA HIS A 276 2.01 10.76 -12.20
C HIS A 276 0.90 11.80 -11.98
N ILE A 277 -0.34 11.32 -11.85
CA ILE A 277 -1.52 12.19 -11.73
C ILE A 277 -1.84 12.52 -10.28
N HIS A 278 -1.81 11.49 -9.43
CA HIS A 278 -2.16 11.58 -8.03
C HIS A 278 -1.01 11.10 -7.16
N ARG A 279 -0.93 11.71 -5.98
CA ARG A 279 -0.16 11.18 -4.88
C ARG A 279 -1.02 11.07 -3.64
N VAL A 280 -1.17 9.85 -3.14
CA VAL A 280 -2.17 9.49 -2.12
C VAL A 280 -1.48 9.30 -0.77
N PHE A 281 -2.06 9.92 0.26
CA PHE A 281 -1.62 9.82 1.64
C PHE A 281 -2.82 9.46 2.53
N VAL A 282 -2.89 8.20 2.97
CA VAL A 282 -3.92 7.77 3.92
C VAL A 282 -3.51 8.23 5.32
N VAL A 283 -4.27 9.17 5.91
CA VAL A 283 -3.94 9.76 7.23
C VAL A 283 -4.84 9.25 8.36
N SER A 284 -5.92 8.54 8.02
CA SER A 284 -6.80 7.85 8.96
C SER A 284 -7.75 6.89 8.20
N PRO A 285 -8.53 6.05 8.92
CA PRO A 285 -9.59 5.24 8.30
C PRO A 285 -10.66 6.06 7.56
N ARG A 286 -10.77 7.37 7.83
CA ARG A 286 -11.82 8.23 7.28
C ARG A 286 -11.32 9.26 6.30
N ILE A 287 -10.06 9.67 6.36
CA ILE A 287 -9.51 10.79 5.59
C ILE A 287 -8.26 10.33 4.84
N ALA A 288 -8.26 10.59 3.53
CA ALA A 288 -7.08 10.56 2.68
C ALA A 288 -6.80 11.98 2.17
N VAL A 289 -5.52 12.36 2.20
CA VAL A 289 -5.04 13.59 1.57
C VAL A 289 -4.43 13.22 0.23
N VAL A 290 -4.85 13.87 -0.83
CA VAL A 290 -4.40 13.57 -2.20
C VAL A 290 -3.79 14.82 -2.81
N LEU A 291 -2.62 14.68 -3.43
CA LEU A 291 -2.03 15.72 -4.27
C LEU A 291 -2.37 15.40 -5.71
N ARG A 292 -3.17 16.23 -6.39
CA ARG A 292 -3.53 16.07 -7.80
C ARG A 292 -2.74 17.04 -8.67
N SER A 293 -2.22 16.53 -9.78
CA SER A 293 -1.45 17.32 -10.74
C SER A 293 -2.27 18.49 -11.31
N ASN A 294 -1.66 19.68 -11.31
CA ASN A 294 -2.18 20.88 -11.97
C ASN A 294 -2.16 20.74 -13.51
N LEU A 295 -1.39 19.79 -14.04
CA LEU A 295 -1.21 19.55 -15.47
C LEU A 295 -2.21 18.54 -16.05
N LEU A 296 -3.11 17.97 -15.24
CA LEU A 296 -4.07 16.99 -15.74
C LEU A 296 -4.86 17.45 -16.98
N PRO A 297 -5.40 18.69 -17.06
CA PRO A 297 -6.11 19.15 -18.26
C PRO A 297 -5.24 19.21 -19.52
N MET A 298 -3.92 19.33 -19.36
CA MET A 298 -2.96 19.25 -20.47
C MET A 298 -2.71 17.79 -20.86
N PHE A 299 -2.56 16.89 -19.89
CA PHE A 299 -2.38 15.46 -20.13
C PHE A 299 -3.57 14.83 -20.84
N GLU A 300 -4.80 15.17 -20.44
CA GLU A 300 -6.03 14.71 -21.10
C GLU A 300 -6.13 15.14 -22.57
N LYS A 301 -5.48 16.26 -22.94
CA LYS A 301 -5.39 16.72 -24.34
C LYS A 301 -4.31 15.98 -25.14
N MET A 302 -3.27 15.46 -24.47
CA MET A 302 -2.20 14.69 -25.12
C MET A 302 -2.60 13.26 -25.42
N GLY A 303 -3.52 12.69 -24.64
CA GLY A 303 -4.01 11.33 -24.83
C GLY A 303 -4.74 10.79 -23.61
N PRO A 304 -5.16 9.51 -23.65
CA PRO A 304 -5.82 8.87 -22.52
C PRO A 304 -4.87 8.80 -21.33
N VAL A 305 -5.36 9.23 -20.17
CA VAL A 305 -4.65 9.13 -18.89
C VAL A 305 -5.05 7.82 -18.21
N ASN A 306 -4.08 6.98 -17.87
CA ASN A 306 -4.36 5.73 -17.16
C ASN A 306 -4.45 6.03 -15.67
N SER A 307 -5.65 6.04 -15.08
CA SER A 307 -5.84 6.25 -13.63
C SER A 307 -7.18 5.68 -13.18
N ASP A 308 -7.14 4.91 -12.10
CA ASP A 308 -8.31 4.35 -11.41
C ASP A 308 -9.06 5.45 -10.62
N LEU A 309 -8.38 6.54 -10.27
CA LEU A 309 -8.88 7.59 -9.39
C LEU A 309 -9.32 8.89 -10.09
N ILE A 310 -9.05 9.03 -11.40
CA ILE A 310 -9.28 10.27 -12.16
C ILE A 310 -10.73 10.75 -12.16
N GLN A 311 -11.69 9.82 -12.10
CA GLN A 311 -13.13 10.09 -12.13
C GLN A 311 -13.68 10.58 -10.78
N ILE A 312 -12.87 10.56 -9.71
CA ILE A 312 -13.31 11.09 -8.42
C ILE A 312 -13.30 12.63 -8.50
N PRO A 313 -14.45 13.30 -8.27
CA PRO A 313 -14.55 14.75 -8.34
C PRO A 313 -13.60 15.43 -7.35
N GLN A 314 -12.87 16.43 -7.82
CA GLN A 314 -11.96 17.23 -7.00
C GLN A 314 -12.00 18.68 -7.46
N GLU A 315 -12.15 19.58 -6.49
CA GLU A 315 -12.13 21.02 -6.71
C GLU A 315 -10.84 21.61 -6.18
N ARG A 316 -10.35 22.66 -6.85
CA ARG A 316 -9.24 23.45 -6.29
C ARG A 316 -9.72 24.20 -5.05
N PRO A 317 -8.88 24.34 -4.02
CA PRO A 317 -9.27 25.10 -2.84
C PRO A 317 -9.57 26.55 -3.18
N ILE A 318 -10.63 27.09 -2.59
CA ILE A 318 -10.99 28.49 -2.71
C ILE A 318 -10.10 29.28 -1.75
N SER A 319 -9.30 30.18 -2.29
CA SER A 319 -8.42 31.05 -1.50
C SER A 319 -9.08 32.39 -1.19
N LYS A 320 -9.01 32.81 0.06
CA LYS A 320 -9.35 34.16 0.52
C LYS A 320 -8.12 34.80 1.13
N LEU A 321 -7.62 35.84 0.47
CA LEU A 321 -6.45 36.57 0.92
C LEU A 321 -6.81 37.48 2.10
N VAL A 322 -5.83 37.80 2.95
CA VAL A 322 -6.04 38.69 4.12
C VAL A 322 -6.54 40.08 3.70
N ASN A 323 -6.20 40.55 2.50
CA ASN A 323 -6.70 41.80 1.94
C ASN A 323 -8.19 41.74 1.49
N GLY A 324 -8.86 40.60 1.66
CA GLY A 324 -10.27 40.39 1.31
C GLY A 324 -10.51 39.94 -0.13
N GLU A 325 -9.47 39.84 -0.97
CA GLU A 325 -9.60 39.44 -2.37
C GLU A 325 -9.77 37.92 -2.54
N ALA A 326 -10.57 37.55 -3.55
CA ALA A 326 -10.73 36.17 -4.00
C ALA A 326 -9.60 35.81 -4.98
N GLY A 327 -8.45 35.42 -4.43
CA GLY A 327 -7.28 34.98 -5.19
C GLY A 327 -6.29 36.11 -5.53
N PHE A 328 -5.16 35.71 -6.12
CA PHE A 328 -4.08 36.63 -6.49
C PHE A 328 -4.42 37.36 -7.80
N ARG A 329 -4.48 38.69 -7.76
CA ARG A 329 -4.49 39.51 -8.97
C ARG A 329 -3.05 39.84 -9.35
N VAL A 330 -2.61 39.42 -10.54
CA VAL A 330 -1.37 39.91 -11.12
C VAL A 330 -1.64 41.34 -11.62
N PRO A 331 -0.84 42.35 -11.23
CA PRO A 331 -1.03 43.72 -11.71
C PRO A 331 -0.97 43.78 -13.24
N GLU A 332 -1.92 44.49 -13.86
CA GLU A 332 -1.89 44.73 -15.32
C GLU A 332 -0.58 45.43 -15.71
N GLY A 333 0.12 44.87 -16.71
CA GLY A 333 1.44 45.34 -17.16
C GLY A 333 2.64 44.57 -16.58
N SER A 334 2.43 43.60 -15.69
CA SER A 334 3.47 42.64 -15.29
C SER A 334 3.70 41.62 -16.40
N ASP A 335 4.92 41.46 -16.89
CA ASP A 335 5.26 40.35 -17.79
C ASP A 335 5.05 39.02 -17.02
N PRO A 336 4.24 38.06 -17.51
CA PRO A 336 4.02 36.76 -16.87
C PRO A 336 5.30 35.96 -16.62
N THR A 337 6.37 36.27 -17.36
CA THR A 337 7.72 35.68 -17.19
C THR A 337 8.62 36.52 -16.29
N SER A 338 8.29 37.80 -16.05
CA SER A 338 8.87 38.58 -14.98
C SER A 338 8.27 38.12 -13.67
N GLY A 339 9.05 37.36 -12.90
CA GLY A 339 8.65 36.88 -11.59
C GLY A 339 8.42 38.02 -10.61
N VAL A 340 7.26 38.70 -10.71
CA VAL A 340 6.65 39.40 -9.58
C VAL A 340 6.70 38.39 -8.46
N ASN A 341 7.42 38.72 -7.40
CA ASN A 341 7.62 37.82 -6.28
C ASN A 341 6.26 37.67 -5.58
N LEU A 342 5.41 36.78 -6.10
CA LEU A 342 4.07 36.49 -5.61
C LEU A 342 4.11 36.07 -4.13
N ASN A 343 5.29 35.70 -3.60
CA ASN A 343 5.51 35.46 -2.17
C ASN A 343 5.39 36.74 -1.32
N LEU A 344 5.69 37.93 -1.86
CA LEU A 344 5.47 39.21 -1.16
C LEU A 344 3.98 39.52 -0.94
N LEU A 345 3.09 38.92 -1.74
CA LEU A 345 1.64 39.06 -1.63
C LEU A 345 1.00 37.92 -0.80
N ARG A 346 1.80 36.99 -0.27
CA ARG A 346 1.33 35.82 0.49
C ARG A 346 1.38 36.13 1.98
N SER A 347 0.22 36.12 2.64
CA SER A 347 0.16 36.16 4.09
C SER A 347 0.09 34.73 4.65
N PRO A 348 0.83 34.40 5.72
CA PRO A 348 0.68 33.11 6.41
C PRO A 348 -0.75 32.89 6.96
N ASN A 349 -1.55 33.96 7.05
CA ASN A 349 -2.93 33.94 7.49
C ASN A 349 -3.97 33.90 6.35
N ASP A 350 -3.56 33.83 5.08
CA ASP A 350 -4.51 33.60 3.99
C ASP A 350 -5.28 32.30 4.23
N LEU A 351 -6.56 32.27 3.87
CA LEU A 351 -7.44 31.13 4.15
C LEU A 351 -7.67 30.32 2.87
N PHE A 352 -7.60 29.00 3.00
CA PHE A 352 -7.88 28.05 1.94
C PHE A 352 -9.04 27.17 2.38
N THR A 353 -10.15 27.26 1.66
CA THR A 353 -11.33 26.42 1.88
C THR A 353 -11.29 25.25 0.92
N PHE A 354 -11.20 24.05 1.46
CA PHE A 354 -11.20 22.79 0.75
C PHE A 354 -12.59 22.16 0.79
N THR A 355 -13.04 21.67 -0.36
CA THR A 355 -14.18 20.74 -0.43
C THR A 355 -13.68 19.36 -0.02
N ILE A 356 -14.40 18.70 0.89
CA ILE A 356 -14.17 17.32 1.31
C ILE A 356 -15.08 16.44 0.46
N THR A 357 -14.48 15.68 -0.46
CA THR A 357 -15.26 14.76 -1.30
C THR A 357 -15.52 13.48 -0.52
N LYS A 358 -16.76 13.28 -0.09
CA LYS A 358 -17.20 11.99 0.47
C LYS A 358 -17.34 10.98 -0.65
N LEU A 359 -16.52 9.95 -0.59
CA LEU A 359 -16.46 8.92 -1.61
C LEU A 359 -17.67 7.99 -1.55
N SER A 360 -18.11 7.54 -2.72
CA SER A 360 -19.00 6.39 -2.79
C SER A 360 -18.30 5.13 -2.27
N LEU A 361 -19.08 4.10 -1.99
CA LEU A 361 -18.55 2.80 -1.59
C LEU A 361 -17.54 2.27 -2.61
N ALA A 362 -17.92 2.26 -3.90
CA ALA A 362 -17.06 1.84 -5.00
C ALA A 362 -15.78 2.67 -5.10
N GLN A 363 -15.86 4.00 -4.97
CA GLN A 363 -14.69 4.87 -4.98
C GLN A 363 -13.74 4.60 -3.80
N THR A 364 -14.30 4.29 -2.62
CA THR A 364 -13.48 3.90 -1.46
C THR A 364 -12.78 2.56 -1.70
N ASP A 365 -13.49 1.59 -2.29
CA ASP A 365 -12.92 0.28 -2.62
C ASP A 365 -11.84 0.39 -3.72
N VAL A 366 -12.00 1.29 -4.71
CA VAL A 366 -10.97 1.58 -5.73
C VAL A 366 -9.70 2.16 -5.11
N LEU A 367 -9.81 3.12 -4.18
CA LEU A 367 -8.64 3.64 -3.47
C LEU A 367 -7.95 2.55 -2.65
N ASN A 368 -8.72 1.73 -1.94
CA ASN A 368 -8.15 0.60 -1.21
C ASN A 368 -7.51 -0.43 -2.16
N ALA A 369 -8.06 -0.65 -3.34
CA ALA A 369 -7.46 -1.51 -4.36
C ALA A 369 -6.10 -0.99 -4.82
N VAL A 370 -5.96 0.33 -5.01
CA VAL A 370 -4.68 0.99 -5.31
C VAL A 370 -3.67 0.72 -4.18
N VAL A 371 -4.09 0.84 -2.92
CA VAL A 371 -3.23 0.48 -1.77
C VAL A 371 -2.82 -0.99 -1.81
N LEU A 372 -3.76 -1.91 -2.02
CA LEU A 372 -3.53 -3.36 -2.04
C LEU A 372 -2.58 -3.81 -3.16
N LYS A 373 -2.75 -3.27 -4.38
CA LYS A 373 -1.85 -3.52 -5.53
C LYS A 373 -0.39 -3.17 -5.22
N ASN A 374 -0.18 -2.13 -4.41
CA ASN A 374 1.14 -1.60 -4.08
C ASN A 374 1.73 -2.16 -2.78
N VAL A 375 1.13 -3.21 -2.18
CA VAL A 375 1.74 -3.88 -1.02
C VAL A 375 2.76 -4.91 -1.52
N HIS A 376 4.01 -4.74 -1.09
CA HIS A 376 5.09 -5.70 -1.34
C HIS A 376 4.83 -7.02 -0.62
N GLN A 377 5.45 -8.11 -1.08
CA GLN A 377 5.27 -9.45 -0.48
C GLN A 377 5.75 -9.53 0.98
N ASP A 378 6.70 -8.69 1.37
CA ASP A 378 7.21 -8.49 2.72
C ASP A 378 6.53 -7.33 3.47
N GLY A 379 5.49 -6.75 2.87
CA GLY A 379 4.74 -5.63 3.41
C GLY A 379 3.70 -6.04 4.45
N ALA A 380 2.93 -5.05 4.89
CA ALA A 380 1.87 -5.27 5.87
C ALA A 380 0.72 -4.29 5.72
N ILE A 381 -0.46 -4.72 6.17
CA ILE A 381 -1.70 -3.92 6.13
C ILE A 381 -2.23 -3.71 7.56
N THR A 382 -2.65 -2.49 7.84
CA THR A 382 -3.33 -2.06 9.05
C THR A 382 -4.68 -1.48 8.70
N PHE A 383 -5.69 -1.85 9.48
CA PHE A 383 -7.08 -1.45 9.32
C PHE A 383 -7.75 -1.35 10.68
N LEU A 384 -8.94 -0.74 10.76
CA LEU A 384 -9.64 -0.50 12.02
C LEU A 384 -10.70 -1.59 12.28
N GLY A 385 -11.50 -1.95 11.29
CA GLY A 385 -12.63 -2.87 11.43
C GLY A 385 -12.47 -4.16 10.62
N LYS A 386 -12.51 -5.33 11.29
CA LYS A 386 -12.41 -6.65 10.62
C LYS A 386 -13.49 -6.85 9.55
N GLU A 387 -14.74 -6.47 9.83
CA GLU A 387 -15.86 -6.60 8.89
C GLU A 387 -15.67 -5.73 7.63
N ARG A 388 -15.22 -4.48 7.82
CA ARG A 388 -14.96 -3.55 6.72
C ARG A 388 -13.80 -4.05 5.87
N MET A 389 -12.72 -4.50 6.51
CA MET A 389 -11.59 -5.09 5.82
C MET A 389 -11.96 -6.36 5.05
N PHE A 390 -12.81 -7.22 5.64
CA PHE A 390 -13.30 -8.41 4.96
C PHE A 390 -14.04 -8.06 3.66
N ARG A 391 -14.92 -7.05 3.72
CA ARG A 391 -15.62 -6.54 2.53
C ARG A 391 -14.63 -5.97 1.50
N THR A 392 -13.66 -5.17 1.93
CA THR A 392 -12.65 -4.57 1.05
C THR A 392 -11.81 -5.63 0.34
N ILE A 393 -11.31 -6.65 1.05
CA ILE A 393 -10.57 -7.76 0.43
C ILE A 393 -11.46 -8.58 -0.48
N ARG A 394 -12.71 -8.83 -0.08
CA ARG A 394 -13.67 -9.53 -0.94
C ARG A 394 -13.86 -8.78 -2.25
N SER A 395 -14.17 -7.48 -2.19
CA SER A 395 -14.33 -6.62 -3.38
C SER A 395 -13.08 -6.64 -4.26
N PHE A 396 -11.89 -6.46 -3.67
CA PHE A 396 -10.62 -6.51 -4.38
C PHE A 396 -10.41 -7.84 -5.11
N CYS A 397 -10.66 -8.96 -4.43
CA CYS A 397 -10.48 -10.30 -4.98
C CYS A 397 -11.56 -10.71 -5.99
N HIS A 398 -12.74 -10.08 -6.00
CA HIS A 398 -13.77 -10.36 -7.02
C HIS A 398 -13.44 -9.67 -8.35
N ASP A 399 -12.74 -8.54 -8.32
CA ASP A 399 -12.33 -7.84 -9.53
C ASP A 399 -11.28 -8.66 -10.32
N HIS A 400 -11.62 -9.00 -11.57
CA HIS A 400 -10.79 -9.76 -12.51
C HIS A 400 -9.46 -9.07 -12.82
N MET A 401 -9.41 -7.74 -12.75
CA MET A 401 -8.17 -6.98 -12.97
C MET A 401 -7.12 -7.25 -11.89
N ASN A 402 -7.54 -7.67 -10.70
CA ASN A 402 -6.66 -7.93 -9.57
C ASN A 402 -6.23 -9.41 -9.47
N LYS A 403 -6.53 -10.25 -10.48
CA LYS A 403 -6.32 -11.72 -10.44
C LYS A 403 -4.93 -12.14 -9.98
N HIS A 404 -3.89 -11.41 -10.38
CA HIS A 404 -2.50 -11.71 -10.06
C HIS A 404 -2.13 -11.36 -8.60
N ASP A 405 -2.83 -10.42 -7.98
CA ASP A 405 -2.58 -9.98 -6.60
C ASP A 405 -3.42 -10.75 -5.58
N ARG A 406 -4.52 -11.42 -6.00
CA ARG A 406 -5.41 -12.17 -5.10
C ARG A 406 -4.67 -13.14 -4.17
N PRO A 407 -3.69 -13.93 -4.62
CA PRO A 407 -3.01 -14.90 -3.76
C PRO A 407 -2.39 -14.28 -2.50
N LYS A 408 -1.94 -13.00 -2.57
CA LYS A 408 -1.34 -12.26 -1.45
C LYS A 408 -2.29 -12.12 -0.25
N PHE A 409 -3.60 -12.10 -0.51
CA PHE A 409 -4.62 -11.75 0.47
C PHE A 409 -5.55 -12.91 0.85
N LEU A 410 -5.33 -14.12 0.31
CA LEU A 410 -6.16 -15.29 0.65
C LEU A 410 -6.08 -15.65 2.13
N SER A 411 -4.89 -15.58 2.75
CA SER A 411 -4.74 -15.84 4.18
C SER A 411 -5.49 -14.80 5.04
N LEU A 412 -5.36 -13.51 4.71
CA LEU A 412 -6.14 -12.46 5.37
C LEU A 412 -7.65 -12.70 5.25
N MET A 413 -8.12 -13.06 4.06
CA MET A 413 -9.53 -13.36 3.83
C MET A 413 -10.00 -14.51 4.73
N ARG A 414 -9.21 -15.58 4.89
CA ARG A 414 -9.50 -16.69 5.82
C ARG A 414 -9.58 -16.22 7.28
N HIS A 415 -8.58 -15.46 7.75
CA HIS A 415 -8.56 -14.91 9.11
C HIS A 415 -9.76 -14.03 9.42
N LEU A 416 -10.26 -13.32 8.39
CA LEU A 416 -11.41 -12.43 8.51
C LEU A 416 -12.75 -13.15 8.32
N SER A 417 -12.79 -14.31 7.65
CA SER A 417 -14.01 -15.14 7.52
C SER A 417 -14.38 -15.83 8.83
N VAL A 418 -13.42 -16.09 9.72
CA VAL A 418 -13.65 -16.69 11.05
C VAL A 418 -14.06 -15.57 12.03
N ILE A 419 -15.21 -14.94 11.80
CA ILE A 419 -15.84 -14.09 12.81
C ILE A 419 -16.62 -15.02 13.76
N PRO A 420 -16.38 -15.01 15.08
CA PRO A 420 -17.17 -15.79 16.02
C PRO A 420 -18.64 -15.43 15.84
N MET A 421 -19.50 -16.45 15.68
CA MET A 421 -20.95 -16.32 15.64
C MET A 421 -21.45 -15.69 16.94
N GLY A 422 -21.42 -14.37 17.00
CA GLY A 422 -21.81 -13.56 18.13
C GLY A 422 -22.56 -12.31 17.69
N GLN A 423 -23.21 -12.36 16.53
CA GLN A 423 -24.33 -11.50 16.14
C GLN A 423 -24.87 -12.07 14.82
N ALA A 424 -26.07 -12.63 14.88
CA ALA A 424 -26.79 -13.11 13.70
C ALA A 424 -26.99 -11.93 12.74
N THR A 425 -26.22 -11.92 11.66
CA THR A 425 -26.52 -11.13 10.48
C THR A 425 -27.77 -11.70 9.82
N GLN A 426 -28.63 -10.78 9.40
CA GLN A 426 -29.94 -11.00 8.78
C GLN A 426 -29.92 -12.02 7.62
N PRO A 427 -31.04 -12.68 7.29
CA PRO A 427 -31.13 -13.85 6.41
C PRO A 427 -31.10 -13.54 4.89
N ASN A 428 -30.44 -12.45 4.48
CA ASN A 428 -30.53 -11.92 3.11
C ASN A 428 -29.18 -11.86 2.39
N ASP A 429 -28.43 -12.96 2.34
CA ASP A 429 -27.36 -13.11 1.33
C ASP A 429 -27.57 -14.43 0.56
N PRO A 430 -28.04 -14.42 -0.70
CA PRO A 430 -28.36 -15.62 -1.48
C PRO A 430 -27.12 -16.27 -2.10
N VAL A 431 -25.93 -16.03 -1.55
CA VAL A 431 -24.68 -16.47 -2.17
C VAL A 431 -24.49 -17.96 -1.91
N ASP A 432 -24.98 -18.71 -2.91
CA ASP A 432 -24.66 -20.10 -3.24
C ASP A 432 -25.59 -21.20 -2.71
N ALA A 433 -26.90 -20.93 -2.67
CA ALA A 433 -27.92 -21.96 -2.41
C ALA A 433 -27.79 -23.19 -3.33
N GLY A 434 -27.32 -23.00 -4.57
CA GLY A 434 -27.09 -24.09 -5.53
C GLY A 434 -25.92 -25.00 -5.18
N LEU A 435 -24.74 -24.43 -4.84
CA LEU A 435 -23.60 -25.22 -4.38
C LEU A 435 -23.89 -25.85 -3.03
N TYR A 436 -24.49 -25.10 -2.10
CA TYR A 436 -24.90 -25.64 -0.80
C TYR A 436 -25.86 -26.82 -0.96
N ALA A 437 -26.91 -26.70 -1.78
CA ALA A 437 -27.82 -27.80 -2.06
C ALA A 437 -27.11 -28.99 -2.71
N ALA A 438 -26.19 -28.75 -3.66
CA ALA A 438 -25.43 -29.82 -4.29
C ALA A 438 -24.54 -30.58 -3.30
N LEU A 439 -23.81 -29.87 -2.45
CA LEU A 439 -22.95 -30.46 -1.42
C LEU A 439 -23.78 -31.17 -0.34
N MET A 440 -24.91 -30.60 0.08
CA MET A 440 -25.82 -31.24 1.03
C MET A 440 -26.45 -32.51 0.45
N ASN A 441 -26.85 -32.51 -0.82
CA ASN A 441 -27.39 -33.70 -1.49
C ASN A 441 -26.34 -34.82 -1.58
N ILE A 442 -25.06 -34.47 -1.71
CA ILE A 442 -23.95 -35.44 -1.66
C ILE A 442 -23.75 -35.96 -0.23
N LEU A 443 -23.70 -35.05 0.76
CA LEU A 443 -23.48 -35.40 2.17
C LEU A 443 -24.61 -36.29 2.72
N LEU A 444 -25.86 -35.98 2.36
CA LEU A 444 -27.05 -36.73 2.76
C LEU A 444 -27.31 -37.96 1.87
N ASN A 445 -26.49 -38.18 0.83
CA ASN A 445 -26.61 -39.26 -0.13
C ASN A 445 -27.99 -39.29 -0.85
N GLU A 446 -28.59 -38.12 -1.06
CA GLU A 446 -29.90 -37.97 -1.73
C GLU A 446 -29.77 -38.05 -3.25
N LYS A 447 -28.61 -37.67 -3.79
CA LYS A 447 -28.29 -37.78 -5.22
C LYS A 447 -27.26 -38.86 -5.45
N ARG A 448 -27.63 -39.90 -6.21
CA ARG A 448 -26.71 -40.96 -6.64
C ARG A 448 -25.96 -40.52 -7.90
N PHE A 449 -24.65 -40.78 -7.91
CA PHE A 449 -23.77 -40.54 -9.04
C PHE A 449 -23.27 -41.88 -9.59
N PRO A 450 -23.10 -42.03 -10.91
CA PRO A 450 -22.57 -43.26 -11.50
C PRO A 450 -21.14 -43.59 -11.05
N SER A 451 -20.33 -42.54 -10.81
CA SER A 451 -18.98 -42.66 -10.27
C SER A 451 -18.58 -41.46 -9.41
N HIS A 452 -17.44 -41.57 -8.70
CA HIS A 452 -16.81 -40.42 -8.04
C HIS A 452 -16.46 -39.28 -9.03
N TYR A 453 -16.07 -39.62 -10.25
CA TYR A 453 -15.76 -38.64 -11.29
C TYR A 453 -17.00 -37.83 -11.69
N ASP A 454 -18.14 -38.50 -11.88
CA ASP A 454 -19.41 -37.82 -12.19
C ASP A 454 -19.84 -36.88 -11.06
N ARG A 455 -19.62 -37.29 -9.81
CA ARG A 455 -19.87 -36.47 -8.62
C ARG A 455 -19.00 -35.22 -8.63
N ALA A 456 -17.70 -35.38 -8.82
CA ALA A 456 -16.74 -34.28 -8.86
C ALA A 456 -17.01 -33.34 -10.04
N LEU A 457 -17.27 -33.87 -11.24
CA LEU A 457 -17.59 -33.10 -12.43
C LEU A 457 -18.90 -32.30 -12.27
N SER A 458 -19.91 -32.87 -11.59
CA SER A 458 -21.15 -32.16 -11.27
C SER A 458 -20.91 -30.97 -10.34
N VAL A 459 -19.99 -31.07 -9.39
CA VAL A 459 -19.61 -29.95 -8.51
C VAL A 459 -18.72 -28.96 -9.26
N LEU A 460 -17.77 -29.45 -10.06
CA LEU A 460 -16.89 -28.64 -10.91
C LEU A 460 -17.69 -27.67 -11.80
N ARG A 461 -18.75 -28.16 -12.45
CA ARG A 461 -19.65 -27.32 -13.28
C ARG A 461 -20.29 -26.17 -12.50
N LEU A 462 -20.52 -26.32 -11.19
CA LEU A 462 -21.04 -25.26 -10.34
C LEU A 462 -19.94 -24.28 -9.91
N VAL A 463 -18.69 -24.73 -9.83
CA VAL A 463 -17.56 -23.94 -9.31
C VAL A 463 -16.66 -23.35 -10.39
N LYS A 464 -16.82 -23.75 -11.66
CA LYS A 464 -16.03 -23.27 -12.82
C LYS A 464 -16.19 -21.77 -13.06
N ASP A 465 -17.34 -21.18 -12.72
CA ASP A 465 -17.52 -19.72 -12.65
C ASP A 465 -17.14 -19.18 -11.26
N ILE A 466 -15.84 -19.06 -11.05
CA ILE A 466 -15.20 -18.66 -9.78
C ILE A 466 -15.57 -17.21 -9.39
N SER A 467 -16.03 -16.40 -10.35
CA SER A 467 -16.20 -14.94 -10.19
C SER A 467 -17.28 -14.53 -9.18
N LEU A 468 -18.17 -15.45 -8.78
CA LEU A 468 -19.36 -15.15 -7.96
C LEU A 468 -19.37 -15.80 -6.55
N ARG A 469 -18.41 -16.68 -6.19
CA ARG A 469 -18.62 -17.70 -5.12
C ARG A 469 -17.54 -17.82 -4.04
N ILE A 470 -16.63 -16.85 -3.92
CA ILE A 470 -15.42 -16.94 -3.08
C ILE A 470 -15.69 -16.90 -1.55
N SER A 471 -16.93 -16.65 -1.11
CA SER A 471 -17.28 -16.60 0.32
C SER A 471 -17.50 -17.96 0.99
N CYS A 472 -17.64 -19.05 0.23
CA CYS A 472 -17.87 -20.39 0.78
C CYS A 472 -16.53 -21.04 1.22
N PRO A 473 -16.43 -21.63 2.44
CA PRO A 473 -15.22 -22.35 2.88
C PRO A 473 -14.73 -23.42 1.89
N PHE A 474 -15.66 -24.20 1.33
CA PHE A 474 -15.37 -25.20 0.29
C PHE A 474 -14.70 -24.56 -0.94
N MET A 475 -15.21 -23.40 -1.38
CA MET A 475 -14.66 -22.67 -2.53
C MET A 475 -13.26 -22.11 -2.25
N MET A 476 -13.04 -21.55 -1.06
CA MET A 476 -11.73 -21.02 -0.68
C MET A 476 -10.65 -22.11 -0.65
N GLU A 477 -11.01 -23.30 -0.18
CA GLU A 477 -10.10 -24.45 -0.13
C GLU A 477 -9.85 -25.02 -1.53
N HIS A 478 -10.91 -25.18 -2.33
CA HIS A 478 -10.82 -25.59 -3.73
C HIS A 478 -9.90 -24.66 -4.56
N THR A 479 -10.14 -23.34 -4.53
CA THR A 479 -9.33 -22.38 -5.30
C THR A 479 -7.87 -22.39 -4.86
N PHE A 480 -7.60 -22.48 -3.56
CA PHE A 480 -6.23 -22.51 -3.04
C PHE A 480 -5.47 -23.75 -3.48
N ASN A 481 -6.08 -24.93 -3.31
CA ASN A 481 -5.47 -26.19 -3.70
C ASN A 481 -5.24 -26.23 -5.22
N LEU A 482 -6.23 -25.86 -6.03
CA LEU A 482 -6.10 -25.82 -7.49
C LEU A 482 -4.99 -24.87 -7.94
N SER A 483 -4.94 -23.64 -7.38
CA SER A 483 -3.91 -22.66 -7.72
C SER A 483 -2.50 -23.15 -7.35
N THR A 484 -2.37 -23.83 -6.21
CA THR A 484 -1.10 -24.43 -5.78
C THR A 484 -0.62 -25.51 -6.76
N VAL A 485 -1.52 -26.39 -7.19
CA VAL A 485 -1.21 -27.45 -8.17
C VAL A 485 -0.81 -26.85 -9.51
N ILE A 486 -1.58 -25.89 -10.04
CA ILE A 486 -1.29 -25.22 -11.32
C ILE A 486 0.07 -24.52 -11.27
N GLN A 487 0.35 -23.73 -10.23
CA GLN A 487 1.62 -23.01 -10.09
C GLN A 487 2.82 -23.96 -10.06
N LYS A 488 2.70 -25.07 -9.31
CA LYS A 488 3.76 -26.09 -9.24
C LYS A 488 3.95 -26.79 -10.58
N CYS A 489 2.87 -27.09 -11.29
CA CYS A 489 2.92 -27.64 -12.65
C CYS A 489 3.65 -26.69 -13.60
N GLN A 490 3.26 -25.41 -13.66
CA GLN A 490 3.90 -24.39 -14.50
C GLN A 490 5.39 -24.19 -14.18
N THR A 491 5.75 -24.25 -12.89
CA THR A 491 7.16 -24.15 -12.47
C THR A 491 7.95 -25.39 -12.89
N HIS A 492 7.34 -26.57 -12.84
CA HIS A 492 8.00 -27.84 -13.15
C HIS A 492 8.24 -28.00 -14.67
N PHE A 493 7.27 -27.62 -15.50
CA PHE A 493 7.31 -27.82 -16.95
C PHE A 493 7.70 -26.57 -17.76
N GLY A 494 7.85 -25.40 -17.12
CA GLY A 494 8.29 -24.15 -17.76
C GLY A 494 7.18 -23.45 -18.55
N GLY A 495 6.36 -22.66 -17.87
CA GLY A 495 5.19 -21.98 -18.45
C GLY A 495 5.50 -20.77 -19.34
N ASP A 496 5.31 -20.95 -20.65
CA ASP A 496 4.41 -20.15 -21.51
C ASP A 496 4.48 -20.74 -22.93
N VAL A 497 3.76 -21.83 -23.19
CA VAL A 497 3.63 -22.36 -24.55
C VAL A 497 2.20 -22.82 -24.78
N THR A 498 1.40 -21.95 -25.39
CA THR A 498 0.20 -22.36 -26.13
C THR A 498 0.65 -23.19 -27.31
N TYR A 499 0.71 -24.52 -27.15
CA TYR A 499 0.83 -25.41 -28.29
C TYR A 499 -0.50 -25.38 -29.05
N ALA A 500 -0.49 -24.89 -30.29
CA ALA A 500 -1.60 -25.10 -31.21
C ALA A 500 -1.63 -26.59 -31.58
N VAL A 501 -2.31 -27.41 -30.77
CA VAL A 501 -2.56 -28.81 -31.10
C VAL A 501 -3.63 -28.84 -32.19
N GLY A 502 -3.41 -29.57 -33.28
CA GLY A 502 -4.35 -29.69 -34.41
C GLY A 502 -5.64 -30.47 -34.11
N PHE A 503 -5.97 -30.68 -32.84
CA PHE A 503 -7.14 -31.44 -32.35
C PHE A 503 -7.70 -30.76 -31.10
N SER A 504 -9.02 -30.87 -30.88
CA SER A 504 -9.67 -30.34 -29.68
C SER A 504 -9.74 -31.44 -28.60
N LEU A 505 -9.29 -31.11 -27.39
CA LEU A 505 -9.36 -31.98 -26.21
C LEU A 505 -10.49 -31.50 -25.31
N SER A 506 -11.21 -32.43 -24.69
CA SER A 506 -12.27 -32.13 -23.71
C SER A 506 -12.32 -33.22 -22.65
N LEU A 507 -12.78 -32.91 -21.45
CA LEU A 507 -13.04 -33.93 -20.43
C LEU A 507 -14.10 -34.94 -20.88
N GLU A 508 -13.93 -36.22 -20.52
CA GLU A 508 -15.01 -37.20 -20.71
C GLU A 508 -16.25 -36.79 -19.87
N PRO A 509 -17.48 -36.88 -20.41
CA PRO A 509 -18.66 -36.36 -19.75
C PRO A 509 -19.14 -37.26 -18.59
N SER A 510 -18.66 -38.50 -18.52
CA SER A 510 -18.97 -39.51 -17.49
C SER A 510 -17.95 -40.66 -17.56
N LEU A 511 -17.69 -41.33 -16.44
CA LEU A 511 -16.79 -42.49 -16.33
C LEU A 511 -17.44 -43.64 -15.57
N SER A 512 -16.99 -44.87 -15.81
CA SER A 512 -17.29 -45.98 -14.92
C SER A 512 -16.61 -45.78 -13.56
N GLU A 513 -17.11 -46.41 -12.50
CA GLU A 513 -16.50 -46.30 -11.17
C GLU A 513 -15.08 -46.87 -11.11
N GLU A 514 -14.80 -47.91 -11.92
CA GLU A 514 -13.46 -48.49 -12.06
C GLU A 514 -12.50 -47.49 -12.72
N ASP A 515 -12.92 -46.87 -13.84
CA ASP A 515 -12.12 -45.87 -14.55
C ASP A 515 -11.94 -44.59 -13.72
N SER A 516 -12.99 -44.15 -13.02
CA SER A 516 -12.95 -43.02 -12.09
C SER A 516 -11.92 -43.22 -10.99
N SER A 517 -11.95 -44.37 -10.32
CA SER A 517 -11.00 -44.72 -9.26
C SER A 517 -9.55 -44.75 -9.78
N TRP A 518 -9.38 -45.27 -11.00
CA TRP A 518 -8.09 -45.30 -11.65
C TRP A 518 -7.58 -43.90 -11.99
N VAL A 519 -8.39 -43.06 -12.67
CA VAL A 519 -8.03 -41.66 -13.01
C VAL A 519 -7.65 -40.85 -11.77
N PHE A 520 -8.42 -40.92 -10.69
CA PHE A 520 -8.10 -40.17 -9.48
C PHE A 520 -6.81 -40.61 -8.82
N ARG A 521 -6.51 -41.92 -8.81
CA ARG A 521 -5.26 -42.43 -8.25
C ARG A 521 -4.06 -41.92 -9.03
N GLU A 522 -4.11 -41.97 -10.37
CA GLU A 522 -3.00 -41.51 -11.21
C GLU A 522 -2.81 -39.99 -11.09
N LEU A 523 -3.90 -39.20 -11.07
CA LEU A 523 -3.82 -37.75 -10.86
C LEU A 523 -3.27 -37.39 -9.47
N ASP A 524 -3.74 -38.05 -8.42
CA ASP A 524 -3.28 -37.81 -7.06
C ASP A 524 -1.80 -38.17 -6.90
N GLN A 525 -1.38 -39.30 -7.49
CA GLN A 525 0.01 -39.70 -7.51
C GLN A 525 0.89 -38.70 -8.26
N PHE A 526 0.44 -38.23 -9.43
CA PHE A 526 1.16 -37.20 -10.17
C PHE A 526 1.32 -35.91 -9.36
N VAL A 527 0.23 -35.41 -8.77
CA VAL A 527 0.23 -34.18 -7.97
C VAL A 527 1.12 -34.32 -6.73
N SER A 528 1.10 -35.47 -6.05
CA SER A 528 1.93 -35.75 -4.89
C SER A 528 3.41 -35.93 -5.28
N ASP A 529 3.70 -36.88 -6.16
CA ASP A 529 5.06 -37.40 -6.36
C ASP A 529 5.85 -36.55 -7.36
N LYS A 530 5.20 -36.01 -8.39
CA LYS A 530 5.86 -35.20 -9.42
C LYS A 530 5.85 -33.71 -9.09
N LEU A 531 4.72 -33.19 -8.62
CA LEU A 531 4.58 -31.77 -8.30
C LEU A 531 4.94 -31.43 -6.85
N GLY A 532 5.04 -32.43 -5.97
CA GLY A 532 5.34 -32.23 -4.56
C GLY A 532 4.22 -31.52 -3.79
N VAL A 533 2.98 -31.63 -4.25
CA VAL A 533 1.82 -30.95 -3.65
C VAL A 533 1.01 -31.93 -2.82
N ARG A 534 0.78 -31.57 -1.55
CA ARG A 534 -0.19 -32.26 -0.69
C ARG A 534 -1.45 -31.43 -0.59
N LEU A 535 -2.55 -31.97 -1.08
CA LEU A 535 -3.86 -31.31 -1.02
C LEU A 535 -4.34 -31.28 0.44
N ALA A 536 -4.76 -30.11 0.90
CA ALA A 536 -5.03 -29.84 2.31
C ALA A 536 -6.41 -30.30 2.80
N TYR A 537 -6.95 -31.41 2.29
CA TYR A 537 -8.27 -31.91 2.65
C TYR A 537 -8.22 -32.98 3.75
N ASP A 538 -9.19 -32.96 4.66
CA ASP A 538 -9.45 -34.08 5.56
C ASP A 538 -10.26 -35.16 4.82
N THR A 539 -9.55 -36.17 4.28
CA THR A 539 -10.19 -37.27 3.55
C THR A 539 -10.97 -38.23 4.46
N SER A 540 -10.98 -38.02 5.79
CA SER A 540 -11.86 -38.75 6.69
C SER A 540 -13.30 -38.23 6.64
N ASP A 541 -13.51 -37.04 6.08
CA ASP A 541 -14.83 -36.45 5.87
C ASP A 541 -15.25 -36.49 4.38
N VAL A 542 -16.56 -36.65 4.14
CA VAL A 542 -17.12 -36.82 2.79
C VAL A 542 -16.91 -35.57 1.92
N LEU A 543 -16.98 -34.37 2.50
CA LEU A 543 -16.81 -33.12 1.77
C LEU A 543 -15.35 -32.82 1.47
N GLY A 544 -14.42 -33.20 2.35
CA GLY A 544 -12.98 -33.16 2.11
C GLY A 544 -12.58 -34.10 0.99
N GLN A 545 -13.14 -35.32 0.96
CA GLN A 545 -12.96 -36.24 -0.15
C GLN A 545 -13.53 -35.68 -1.47
N VAL A 546 -14.74 -35.11 -1.46
CA VAL A 546 -15.32 -34.43 -2.63
C VAL A 546 -14.47 -33.24 -3.07
N GLY A 547 -13.98 -32.43 -2.14
CA GLY A 547 -13.13 -31.28 -2.42
C GLY A 547 -11.84 -31.69 -3.13
N LYS A 548 -11.19 -32.75 -2.64
CA LYS A 548 -10.01 -33.35 -3.28
C LYS A 548 -10.31 -33.77 -4.71
N GLU A 549 -11.37 -34.54 -4.92
CA GLU A 549 -11.77 -35.02 -6.25
C GLU A 549 -12.06 -33.86 -7.20
N VAL A 550 -12.76 -32.82 -6.75
CA VAL A 550 -13.10 -31.63 -7.56
C VAL A 550 -11.83 -30.88 -7.97
N VAL A 551 -10.83 -30.76 -7.09
CA VAL A 551 -9.54 -30.16 -7.45
C VAL A 551 -8.81 -30.97 -8.52
N LEU A 552 -8.81 -32.30 -8.41
CA LEU A 552 -8.14 -33.17 -9.38
C LEU A 552 -8.81 -33.09 -10.76
N VAL A 553 -10.15 -33.09 -10.83
CA VAL A 553 -10.86 -32.90 -12.11
C VAL A 553 -10.64 -31.49 -12.67
N ALA A 554 -10.66 -30.46 -11.82
CA ALA A 554 -10.39 -29.08 -12.25
C ALA A 554 -8.96 -28.89 -12.77
N PHE A 555 -7.98 -29.59 -12.18
CA PHE A 555 -6.62 -29.59 -12.67
C PHE A 555 -6.51 -30.27 -14.04
N LEU A 556 -7.22 -31.39 -14.24
CA LEU A 556 -7.28 -32.05 -15.55
C LEU A 556 -7.97 -31.17 -16.60
N ASP A 557 -9.05 -30.47 -16.24
CA ASP A 557 -9.74 -29.48 -17.10
C ASP A 557 -8.76 -28.37 -17.54
N TRP A 558 -7.99 -27.83 -16.59
CA TRP A 558 -6.97 -26.82 -16.89
C TRP A 558 -5.83 -27.36 -17.77
N ILE A 559 -5.36 -28.60 -17.55
CA ILE A 559 -4.34 -29.22 -18.42
C ILE A 559 -4.86 -29.31 -19.86
N VAL A 560 -6.11 -29.76 -20.02
CA VAL A 560 -6.75 -29.90 -21.33
C VAL A 560 -6.85 -28.55 -22.06
N ASP A 561 -7.21 -27.48 -21.35
CA ASP A 561 -7.41 -26.15 -21.94
C ASP A 561 -6.10 -25.39 -22.18
N GLU A 562 -5.14 -25.44 -21.25
CA GLU A 562 -4.03 -24.49 -21.17
C GLU A 562 -2.64 -25.15 -21.20
N SER A 563 -2.53 -26.47 -21.05
CA SER A 563 -1.23 -27.15 -20.87
C SER A 563 -1.23 -28.60 -21.38
N ALA A 564 -1.80 -28.82 -22.58
CA ALA A 564 -2.02 -30.16 -23.13
C ALA A 564 -0.75 -31.05 -23.22
N HIS A 565 0.44 -30.46 -23.32
CA HIS A 565 1.72 -31.19 -23.31
C HIS A 565 1.97 -31.96 -22.00
N VAL A 566 1.37 -31.54 -20.88
CA VAL A 566 1.45 -32.25 -19.60
C VAL A 566 0.77 -33.63 -19.67
N LEU A 567 -0.17 -33.83 -20.60
CA LEU A 567 -0.84 -35.12 -20.80
C LEU A 567 0.12 -36.23 -21.24
N ASP A 568 1.23 -35.90 -21.91
CA ASP A 568 2.25 -36.87 -22.31
C ASP A 568 2.96 -37.49 -21.09
N GLU A 569 2.96 -36.79 -19.95
CA GLU A 569 3.53 -37.23 -18.68
C GLU A 569 2.53 -38.00 -17.81
N ILE A 570 1.25 -38.04 -18.21
CA ILE A 570 0.18 -38.77 -17.54
C ILE A 570 -0.62 -39.62 -18.54
N PRO A 571 0.05 -40.47 -19.35
CA PRO A 571 -0.58 -41.17 -20.48
C PRO A 571 -1.73 -42.08 -20.04
N ALA A 572 -1.67 -42.58 -18.81
CA ALA A 572 -2.76 -43.28 -18.16
C ALA A 572 -4.07 -42.46 -18.20
N VAL A 573 -4.06 -41.25 -17.66
CA VAL A 573 -5.25 -40.39 -17.54
C VAL A 573 -5.83 -39.99 -18.91
N VAL A 574 -4.99 -39.93 -19.95
CA VAL A 574 -5.42 -39.63 -21.33
C VAL A 574 -6.39 -40.67 -21.89
N PHE A 575 -6.19 -41.96 -21.62
CA PHE A 575 -7.06 -43.02 -22.14
C PHE A 575 -8.40 -43.13 -21.41
N GLY A 576 -8.47 -42.64 -20.16
CA GLY A 576 -9.65 -42.78 -19.31
C GLY A 576 -10.47 -41.48 -19.17
N GLY A 577 -9.84 -40.32 -19.01
CA GLY A 577 -10.51 -39.09 -18.58
C GLY A 577 -10.62 -37.97 -19.61
N VAL A 578 -10.03 -38.13 -20.80
CA VAL A 578 -9.94 -37.08 -21.83
C VAL A 578 -10.41 -37.62 -23.18
N ARG A 579 -11.30 -36.88 -23.84
CA ARG A 579 -11.79 -37.15 -25.18
C ARG A 579 -11.01 -36.35 -26.23
N VAL A 580 -10.48 -37.05 -27.23
CA VAL A 580 -9.87 -36.43 -28.42
C VAL A 580 -10.91 -36.27 -29.52
N GLN A 581 -11.23 -35.02 -29.90
CA GLN A 581 -12.07 -34.73 -31.06
C GLN A 581 -11.18 -34.35 -32.25
N LYS A 582 -11.32 -35.09 -33.35
CA LYS A 582 -10.72 -34.66 -34.63
C LYS A 582 -11.53 -33.48 -35.16
N LEU A 583 -10.83 -32.35 -35.37
CA LEU A 583 -11.37 -31.19 -36.07
C LEU A 583 -11.59 -31.48 -37.56
#